data_AF-A0AAU1AF60-F1
#
_entry.id   AF-A0AAU1AF60-F1
#
_cell.length_a   1.000
_cell.length_b   1.000
_cell.length_c   1.000
_cell.angle_alpha   90.00
_cell.angle_beta   90.00
_cell.angle_gamma   90.00
#
_symmetry.space_group_name_H-M   'P 1'
#
loop_
_entity.id
_entity.type
_entity.pdbx_description
1 polymer ?
#
loop_
_entity_poly.entity_id
_entity_poly.type
_entity_poly.pdbx_seq_one_letter_code
_entity_poly.pdbx_strand_id
1 'polypeptide(L)'
;MTQIGYDYGPVWPQLPPNSPMINVVLVCRASAAGTLAAAGAVEQWRRRAIPVHAQVRGVVAVAASPRRPPKIVNERLQLLAGWAPNVWRVGWQEVLLAADKPVDLGVPPPDVAALRDSIVEAVSI
;
A
#
# COMPACT_ATOMS: atom_id res chain seq x y z
N MET A 1 10.91 5.69 -7.72
CA MET A 1 12.02 4.86 -7.22
C MET A 1 11.84 3.36 -7.49
N THR A 2 10.61 2.83 -7.55
CA THR A 2 10.38 1.45 -7.99
C THR A 2 10.03 1.32 -9.48
N GLN A 3 9.46 2.38 -10.09
CA GLN A 3 8.83 2.34 -11.44
C GLN A 3 7.81 1.21 -11.62
N ILE A 4 7.29 0.69 -10.51
CA ILE A 4 6.32 -0.41 -10.49
C ILE A 4 4.97 0.21 -10.13
N GLY A 5 4.10 0.31 -11.14
CA GLY A 5 2.72 0.76 -11.00
C GLY A 5 2.50 2.27 -11.21
N TYR A 6 1.23 2.66 -11.10
CA TYR A 6 0.73 4.02 -11.23
C TYR A 6 -0.09 4.39 -9.99
N ASP A 7 0.04 5.61 -9.50
CA ASP A 7 -0.75 6.09 -8.35
C ASP A 7 -2.12 6.58 -8.81
N TYR A 8 -3.18 6.04 -8.22
CA TYR A 8 -4.57 6.42 -8.47
C TYR A 8 -5.17 7.27 -7.34
N GLY A 9 -4.35 7.67 -6.35
CA GLY A 9 -4.80 8.47 -5.22
C GLY A 9 -5.89 7.74 -4.41
N PRO A 10 -6.98 8.43 -4.01
CA PRO A 10 -8.01 7.86 -3.15
C PRO A 10 -9.11 7.07 -3.90
N VAL A 11 -8.96 6.85 -5.22
CA VAL A 11 -9.98 6.18 -6.05
C VAL A 11 -9.48 4.84 -6.57
N TRP A 12 -10.42 3.92 -6.81
CA TRP A 12 -10.08 2.69 -7.53
C TRP A 12 -9.72 2.99 -8.98
N PRO A 13 -8.74 2.27 -9.56
CA PRO A 13 -8.39 2.42 -10.97
C PRO A 13 -9.58 2.04 -11.87
N GLN A 14 -10.07 3.01 -12.63
CA GLN A 14 -11.12 2.81 -13.63
C GLN A 14 -10.45 2.55 -14.99
N LEU A 15 -10.70 1.36 -15.54
CA LEU A 15 -10.22 0.97 -16.86
C LEU A 15 -11.42 0.63 -17.76
N PRO A 16 -11.26 0.70 -19.10
CA PRO A 16 -12.27 0.23 -20.02
C PRO A 16 -12.75 -1.21 -19.74
N PRO A 17 -14.00 -1.57 -20.09
CA PRO A 17 -14.60 -2.87 -19.75
C PRO A 17 -13.81 -4.12 -20.21
N ASN A 18 -12.99 -3.98 -21.25
CA ASN A 18 -12.19 -5.07 -21.82
C ASN A 18 -10.71 -5.00 -21.42
N SER A 19 -10.37 -4.24 -20.39
CA SER A 19 -9.00 -4.14 -19.91
C SER A 19 -8.58 -5.41 -19.17
N PRO A 20 -7.29 -5.78 -19.25
CA PRO A 20 -6.76 -6.92 -18.50
C PRO A 20 -6.89 -6.70 -16.98
N MET A 21 -6.87 -7.79 -16.22
CA MET A 21 -6.75 -7.74 -14.77
C MET A 21 -5.51 -6.95 -14.38
N ILE A 22 -5.65 -6.03 -13.42
CA ILE A 22 -4.55 -5.25 -12.87
C ILE A 22 -4.36 -5.56 -11.38
N ASN A 23 -3.10 -5.65 -10.99
CA ASN A 23 -2.72 -5.79 -9.60
C ASN A 23 -2.83 -4.44 -8.90
N VAL A 24 -3.52 -4.42 -7.76
CA VAL A 24 -3.70 -3.23 -6.93
C VAL A 24 -3.06 -3.47 -5.57
N VAL A 25 -2.23 -2.52 -5.15
CA VAL A 25 -1.71 -2.45 -3.79
C VAL A 25 -2.30 -1.20 -3.14
N LEU A 26 -2.97 -1.39 -2.00
CA LEU A 26 -3.54 -0.29 -1.23
C LEU A 26 -2.45 0.31 -0.36
N VAL A 27 -2.24 1.62 -0.43
CA VAL A 27 -1.24 2.31 0.40
C VAL A 27 -1.93 3.19 1.42
N CYS A 28 -1.54 3.11 2.68
CA CYS A 28 -2.05 3.95 3.74
C CYS A 28 -0.92 4.46 4.64
N ARG A 29 -1.15 5.61 5.27
CA ARG A 29 -0.34 6.06 6.39
C ARG A 29 -0.75 5.28 7.64
N ALA A 30 0.21 4.88 8.46
CA ALA A 30 0.03 4.22 9.76
C ALA A 30 -0.51 5.21 10.81
N SER A 31 -1.69 5.75 10.55
CA SER A 31 -2.46 6.67 11.38
C SER A 31 -3.89 6.15 11.55
N ALA A 32 -4.64 6.72 12.48
CA ALA A 32 -6.03 6.32 12.70
C ALA A 32 -6.88 6.50 11.42
N ALA A 33 -6.78 7.64 10.75
CA ALA A 33 -7.51 7.90 9.51
C ALA A 33 -7.04 6.98 8.37
N GLY A 34 -5.73 6.81 8.19
CA GLY A 34 -5.18 5.99 7.10
C GLY A 34 -5.56 4.52 7.21
N THR A 35 -5.43 3.95 8.42
CA THR A 35 -5.82 2.55 8.65
C THR A 35 -7.32 2.31 8.57
N LEU A 36 -8.15 3.31 8.92
CA LEU A 36 -9.60 3.22 8.72
C LEU A 36 -9.96 3.23 7.23
N ALA A 37 -9.34 4.11 6.44
CA ALA A 37 -9.55 4.15 5.00
C ALA A 37 -9.10 2.83 4.32
N ALA A 38 -7.96 2.29 4.72
CA ALA A 38 -7.49 0.99 4.25
C ALA A 38 -8.46 -0.15 4.57
N ALA A 39 -9.00 -0.19 5.80
CA ALA A 39 -10.03 -1.16 6.18
C ALA A 39 -11.29 -1.03 5.31
N GLY A 40 -11.73 0.20 5.04
CA GLY A 40 -12.85 0.46 4.14
C GLY A 40 -12.60 -0.01 2.71
N ALA A 41 -11.41 0.24 2.15
CA ALA A 41 -11.05 -0.22 0.80
C ALA A 41 -10.94 -1.76 0.72
N VAL A 42 -10.35 -2.40 1.73
CA VAL A 42 -10.31 -3.87 1.80
C VAL A 42 -11.71 -4.46 1.91
N GLU A 43 -12.60 -3.84 2.69
CA GLU A 43 -14.00 -4.27 2.78
C GLU A 43 -14.73 -4.15 1.43
N GLN A 44 -14.54 -3.04 0.71
CA GLN A 44 -15.09 -2.88 -0.65
C GLN A 44 -14.61 -4.01 -1.58
N TRP A 45 -13.31 -4.31 -1.56
CA TRP A 45 -12.75 -5.40 -2.36
C TRP A 45 -13.36 -6.76 -2.00
N ARG A 46 -13.46 -7.08 -0.71
CA ARG A 46 -14.04 -8.35 -0.24
C ARG A 46 -15.51 -8.50 -0.63
N ARG A 47 -16.26 -7.39 -0.65
CA ARG A 47 -17.65 -7.33 -1.12
C ARG A 47 -17.78 -7.32 -2.65
N ARG A 48 -16.66 -7.34 -3.38
CA ARG A 48 -16.61 -7.14 -4.84
C ARG A 48 -17.26 -5.82 -5.29
N ALA A 49 -17.25 -4.81 -4.42
CA ALA A 49 -17.73 -3.46 -4.67
C ALA A 49 -16.62 -2.55 -5.22
N ILE A 50 -15.81 -3.10 -6.13
CA ILE A 50 -14.67 -2.44 -6.79
C ILE A 50 -14.73 -2.74 -8.30
N PRO A 51 -13.97 -2.03 -9.15
CA PRO A 51 -13.91 -2.35 -10.56
C PRO A 51 -13.50 -3.80 -10.82
N VAL A 52 -14.15 -4.45 -11.79
CA VAL A 52 -14.05 -5.92 -12.00
C VAL A 52 -12.64 -6.38 -12.37
N HIS A 53 -11.85 -5.50 -12.99
CA HIS A 53 -10.47 -5.75 -13.39
C HIS A 53 -9.45 -5.56 -12.26
N ALA A 54 -9.85 -5.06 -11.09
CA ALA A 54 -8.94 -4.78 -9.99
C ALA A 54 -8.74 -6.00 -9.08
N GLN A 55 -7.50 -6.45 -8.92
CA GLN A 55 -7.11 -7.52 -8.01
C GLN A 55 -6.24 -6.97 -6.89
N VAL A 56 -6.79 -6.87 -5.68
CA VAL A 56 -6.00 -6.43 -4.52
C VAL A 56 -4.99 -7.51 -4.14
N ARG A 57 -3.72 -7.13 -4.08
CA ARG A 57 -2.60 -8.00 -3.67
C ARG A 57 -2.14 -7.75 -2.23
N GLY A 58 -2.52 -6.62 -1.64
CA GLY A 58 -2.27 -6.35 -0.23
C GLY A 58 -2.38 -4.88 0.15
N VAL A 59 -2.00 -4.61 1.40
CA VAL A 59 -1.98 -3.26 1.99
C VAL A 59 -0.55 -2.91 2.42
N VAL A 60 -0.08 -1.72 2.07
CA VAL A 60 1.15 -1.12 2.54
C VAL A 60 0.81 -0.06 3.59
N ALA A 61 1.37 -0.19 4.78
CA ALA A 61 1.27 0.79 5.85
C ALA A 61 2.59 1.52 6.03
N VAL A 62 2.63 2.81 5.69
CA VAL A 62 3.82 3.66 5.82
C VAL A 62 3.78 4.39 7.15
N ALA A 63 4.86 4.32 7.93
CA ALA A 63 4.96 5.00 9.23
C ALA A 63 4.57 6.48 9.13
N ALA A 64 3.73 6.95 10.05
CA ALA A 64 3.30 8.35 10.10
C ALA A 64 4.32 9.27 10.76
N SER A 65 5.25 8.70 11.53
CA SER A 65 6.28 9.39 12.31
C SER A 65 7.34 8.37 12.74
N PRO A 66 8.51 8.79 13.25
CA PRO A 66 9.49 7.88 13.85
C PRO A 66 9.01 7.28 15.19
N ARG A 67 7.91 7.80 15.77
CA ARG A 67 7.37 7.30 17.02
C ARG A 67 6.55 6.03 16.80
N ARG A 68 6.43 5.24 17.86
CA ARG A 68 5.59 4.05 17.89
C ARG A 68 4.14 4.40 17.49
N PRO A 69 3.50 3.65 16.57
CA PRO A 69 2.11 3.86 16.22
C PRO A 69 1.16 3.67 17.42
N PRO A 70 0.10 4.48 17.54
CA PRO A 70 -0.94 4.29 18.55
C PRO A 70 -1.58 2.90 18.50
N LYS A 71 -2.08 2.42 19.65
CA LYS A 71 -2.71 1.08 19.77
C LYS A 71 -3.75 0.80 18.68
N ILE A 72 -4.66 1.75 18.43
CA ILE A 72 -5.71 1.62 17.41
C ILE A 72 -5.18 1.38 15.99
N VAL A 73 -4.01 1.92 15.66
CA VAL A 73 -3.36 1.71 14.36
C VAL A 73 -2.89 0.26 14.26
N ASN A 74 -2.24 -0.26 15.32
CA ASN A 74 -1.73 -1.62 15.34
C ASN A 74 -2.87 -2.65 15.29
N GLU A 75 -3.95 -2.43 16.03
CA GLU A 75 -5.13 -3.30 16.02
C GLU A 75 -5.77 -3.37 14.62
N ARG A 76 -5.92 -2.23 13.94
CA ARG A 76 -6.45 -2.21 12.57
C ARG A 76 -5.53 -2.90 11.58
N LEU A 77 -4.21 -2.71 11.69
CA LEU A 77 -3.25 -3.42 10.84
C LEU A 77 -3.26 -4.93 11.10
N GLN A 78 -3.50 -5.36 12.34
CA GLN A 78 -3.65 -6.78 12.68
C GLN A 78 -4.93 -7.37 12.09
N LEU A 79 -6.05 -6.65 12.13
CA LEU A 79 -7.29 -7.06 11.46
C LEU A 79 -7.09 -7.18 9.95
N LEU A 80 -6.46 -6.17 9.34
CA LEU A 80 -6.13 -6.16 7.91
C LEU A 80 -5.26 -7.35 7.50
N ALA A 81 -4.34 -7.81 8.36
CA ALA A 81 -3.50 -8.97 8.09
C ALA A 81 -4.30 -10.28 7.98
N GLY A 82 -5.50 -10.35 8.57
CA GLY A 82 -6.43 -11.47 8.36
C GLY A 82 -7.40 -11.28 7.19
N TRP A 83 -7.43 -10.09 6.57
CA TRP A 83 -8.43 -9.75 5.56
C TRP A 83 -7.84 -9.50 4.17
N ALA A 84 -6.62 -8.99 4.09
CA ALA A 84 -5.88 -8.76 2.85
C ALA A 84 -4.89 -9.92 2.60
N PRO A 85 -4.50 -10.20 1.34
CA PRO A 85 -3.54 -11.27 1.05
C PRO A 85 -2.17 -11.01 1.70
N ASN A 86 -1.76 -9.74 1.73
CA ASN A 86 -0.50 -9.30 2.32
C ASN A 86 -0.71 -7.99 3.08
N VAL A 87 0.07 -7.80 4.15
CA VAL A 87 0.19 -6.51 4.85
C VAL A 87 1.67 -6.20 5.05
N TRP A 88 2.16 -5.20 4.33
CA TRP A 88 3.53 -4.71 4.45
C TRP A 88 3.59 -3.48 5.33
N ARG A 89 4.69 -3.33 6.07
CA ARG A 89 4.97 -2.14 6.87
C ARG A 89 6.26 -1.51 6.38
N VAL A 90 6.24 -0.20 6.17
CA VAL A 90 7.41 0.60 5.84
C VAL A 90 7.71 1.51 7.02
N GLY A 91 8.92 1.43 7.57
CA GLY A 91 9.37 2.29 8.65
C GLY A 91 9.46 3.76 8.24
N TRP A 92 9.72 4.63 9.23
CA TRP A 92 9.97 6.04 8.96
C TRP A 92 11.31 6.21 8.21
N GLN A 93 11.27 6.80 7.02
CA GLN A 93 12.45 7.01 6.19
C GLN A 93 12.84 8.48 6.23
N GLU A 94 13.72 8.85 7.17
CA GLU A 94 14.15 10.24 7.34
C GLU A 94 14.82 10.81 6.08
N VAL A 95 15.53 9.97 5.33
CA VAL A 95 16.17 10.34 4.06
C VAL A 95 15.18 10.86 3.00
N LEU A 96 13.91 10.45 3.04
CA LEU A 96 12.88 10.94 2.10
C LEU A 96 12.48 12.39 2.38
N LEU A 97 12.77 12.93 3.58
CA LEU A 97 12.50 14.33 3.90
C LEU A 97 13.49 15.28 3.23
N ALA A 98 14.69 14.79 2.93
CA ALA A 98 15.78 15.56 2.34
C ALA A 98 15.75 15.58 0.80
N ALA A 99 14.76 14.93 0.17
CA ALA A 99 14.66 14.80 -1.28
C ALA A 99 13.35 15.40 -1.80
N ASP A 100 13.42 16.18 -2.88
CA ASP A 100 12.24 16.70 -3.57
C ASP A 100 11.45 15.57 -4.24
N LYS A 101 12.16 14.60 -4.83
CA LYS A 101 11.57 13.36 -5.35
C LYS A 101 12.31 12.15 -4.78
N PRO A 102 11.60 11.06 -4.46
CA PRO A 102 12.24 9.83 -3.98
C PRO A 102 13.30 9.26 -4.94
N VAL A 103 13.22 9.56 -6.24
CA VAL A 103 14.22 9.10 -7.23
C VAL A 103 15.58 9.79 -7.07
N ASP A 104 15.63 10.95 -6.44
CA ASP A 104 16.85 11.75 -6.31
C ASP A 104 17.84 11.15 -5.29
N LEU A 105 17.40 10.20 -4.46
CA LEU A 105 18.23 9.54 -3.45
C LEU A 105 19.26 8.55 -4.02
N GLY A 106 19.20 8.20 -5.30
CA GLY A 106 20.12 7.27 -5.97
C GLY A 106 19.97 5.80 -5.57
N VAL A 107 19.88 5.50 -4.27
CA VAL A 107 19.68 4.16 -3.69
C VAL A 107 18.43 4.16 -2.82
N PRO A 108 17.46 3.24 -3.05
CA PRO A 108 16.25 3.18 -2.25
C PRO A 108 16.55 2.83 -0.79
N PRO A 109 15.83 3.43 0.18
CA PRO A 109 15.94 3.02 1.57
C PRO A 109 15.65 1.52 1.70
N PRO A 110 16.34 0.78 2.60
CA PRO A 110 16.23 -0.68 2.67
C PRO A 110 14.80 -1.21 2.77
N ASP A 111 13.94 -0.59 3.60
CA ASP A 111 12.53 -0.98 3.74
C ASP A 111 11.74 -0.80 2.43
N VAL A 112 12.07 0.23 1.65
CA VAL A 112 11.42 0.52 0.36
C VAL A 112 11.88 -0.48 -0.70
N ALA A 113 13.17 -0.84 -0.69
CA ALA A 113 13.70 -1.89 -1.55
C ALA A 113 13.09 -3.26 -1.23
N ALA A 114 13.04 -3.64 0.06
CA ALA A 114 12.42 -4.89 0.51
C ALA A 114 10.93 -4.94 0.17
N LEU A 115 10.21 -3.81 0.35
CA LEU A 115 8.81 -3.71 -0.07
C LEU A 115 8.67 -3.97 -1.58
N ARG A 116 9.49 -3.32 -2.40
CA ARG A 116 9.46 -3.49 -3.86
C ARG A 116 9.59 -4.95 -4.24
N ASP A 117 10.58 -5.63 -3.69
CA ASP A 117 10.89 -7.01 -4.04
C ASP A 117 9.74 -7.94 -3.62
N SER A 118 9.16 -7.72 -2.44
CA SER A 118 8.00 -8.48 -1.97
C SER A 118 6.73 -8.21 -2.78
N ILE A 119 6.51 -6.97 -3.26
CA ILE A 119 5.41 -6.66 -4.18
C ILE A 119 5.62 -7.39 -5.51
N VAL A 120 6.83 -7.37 -6.08
CA VAL A 120 7.15 -8.06 -7.34
C VAL A 120 6.85 -9.55 -7.23
N GLU A 121 7.20 -10.17 -6.12
CA GLU A 121 6.86 -11.57 -5.83
C GLU A 121 5.33 -11.77 -5.77
N ALA A 122 4.62 -10.94 -5.00
CA ALA A 122 3.17 -11.06 -4.80
C ALA A 122 2.34 -10.81 -6.08
N VAL A 123 2.85 -10.07 -7.06
CA VAL A 123 2.18 -9.83 -8.35
C VAL A 123 2.52 -10.86 -9.43
N SER A 124 3.58 -11.64 -9.23
CA SER A 124 4.04 -12.67 -10.16
C SER A 124 3.33 -14.03 -9.97
N ILE A 125 2.52 -14.16 -8.92
CA ILE A 125 1.71 -15.33 -8.56
C ILE A 125 0.25 -15.12 -8.96
#